data_AF-A0A965MCB5-F1
#
_entry.id   AF-A0A965MCB5-F1
#
_cell.length_a   1.000
_cell.length_b   1.000
_cell.length_c   1.000
_cell.angle_alpha   90.00
_cell.angle_beta   90.00
_cell.angle_gamma   90.00
#
_symmetry.space_group_name_H-M   'P 1'
#
loop_
_entity.id
_entity.type
_entity.pdbx_description
1 polymer ?
#
loop_
_entity_poly.entity_id
_entity_poly.type
_entity_poly.pdbx_seq_one_letter_code
_entity_poly.pdbx_strand_id
1 'polypeptide(L)'
;MHPEGNWIEVGGRNPYFMIGETPYGKPILDRTLDYKTTLTTTLRLAYLSFGSTCARASDVGFPINILTFNNEDQKWRDAHYIDDDVRAQRYW
;
A
#
# COMPACT_ATOMS: atom_id res chain seq x y z
N MET A 1 -2.91 -10.68 12.68
CA MET A 1 -3.24 -11.19 14.03
C MET A 1 -2.09 -10.82 14.93
N HIS A 2 -2.32 -10.08 16.01
CA HIS A 2 -1.24 -9.83 16.96
C HIS A 2 -0.79 -11.19 17.54
N PRO A 3 0.48 -11.33 17.97
CA PRO A 3 1.01 -12.60 18.51
C PRO A 3 0.16 -13.20 19.63
N GLU A 4 -0.65 -12.35 20.26
CA GLU A 4 -1.48 -12.61 21.44
C GLU A 4 -2.90 -13.06 21.09
N GLY A 5 -3.24 -13.16 19.81
CA GLY A 5 -4.54 -13.62 19.31
C GLY A 5 -5.60 -12.54 19.13
N ASN A 6 -5.32 -11.30 19.57
CA ASN A 6 -6.23 -10.17 19.39
C ASN A 6 -6.13 -9.55 17.97
N TRP A 7 -7.18 -8.86 17.54
CA TRP A 7 -7.22 -8.10 16.29
C TRP A 7 -7.73 -6.67 16.51
N ILE A 8 -7.35 -5.78 15.60
CA ILE A 8 -7.82 -4.40 15.53
C ILE A 8 -8.41 -4.21 14.15
N GLU A 9 -9.54 -3.51 14.07
CA GLU A 9 -10.22 -3.17 12.83
C GLU A 9 -9.81 -1.76 12.37
N VAL A 10 -9.67 -1.58 11.05
CA VAL A 10 -9.52 -0.24 10.47
C VAL A 10 -10.84 0.52 10.58
N GLY A 11 -10.78 1.84 10.71
CA GLY A 11 -11.97 2.68 10.80
C GLY A 11 -11.76 4.02 10.11
N GLY A 12 -12.79 4.87 10.09
CA GLY A 12 -12.74 6.15 9.37
C GLY A 12 -11.59 7.08 9.82
N ARG A 13 -11.13 6.97 11.07
CA ARG A 13 -10.00 7.74 11.61
C ARG A 13 -8.63 7.13 11.28
N ASN A 14 -8.56 5.81 11.13
CA ASN A 14 -7.33 5.10 10.79
C ASN A 14 -7.63 4.08 9.68
N PRO A 15 -7.52 4.49 8.40
CA PRO A 15 -8.06 3.73 7.27
C PRO A 15 -7.13 2.61 6.76
N TYR A 16 -5.98 2.38 7.40
CA TYR A 16 -5.01 1.39 6.92
C TYR A 16 -4.19 0.76 8.05
N PHE A 17 -3.55 -0.37 7.72
CA PHE A 17 -2.49 -0.98 8.52
C PHE A 17 -1.26 -1.23 7.66
N MET A 18 -0.10 -1.32 8.31
CA MET A 18 1.17 -1.66 7.68
C MET A 18 1.93 -2.62 8.61
N ILE A 19 2.64 -3.58 8.01
CA ILE A 19 3.43 -4.59 8.71
C ILE A 19 4.81 -4.69 8.05
N GLY A 20 5.79 -5.27 8.75
CA GLY A 20 7.17 -5.36 8.27
C GLY A 20 7.91 -4.01 8.39
N GLU A 21 8.67 -3.64 7.37
CA GLU A 21 9.46 -2.40 7.30
C GLU A 21 8.59 -1.17 7.04
N THR A 22 8.00 -0.67 8.13
CA THR A 22 7.00 0.41 8.08
C THR A 22 7.51 1.86 8.16
N PRO A 23 8.63 2.20 8.83
CA PRO A 23 8.96 3.61 9.12
C PRO A 23 9.15 4.49 7.88
N TYR A 24 9.64 3.93 6.77
CA TYR A 24 10.03 4.69 5.59
C TYR A 24 8.84 5.07 4.70
N GLY A 25 7.87 4.16 4.55
CA GLY A 25 6.69 4.35 3.72
C GLY A 25 5.51 4.98 4.45
N LYS A 26 5.51 4.98 5.80
CA LYS A 26 4.39 5.45 6.60
C LYS A 26 4.08 6.95 6.49
N PRO A 27 5.06 7.89 6.48
CA PRO A 27 4.77 9.32 6.50
C PRO A 27 3.93 9.84 5.33
N ILE A 28 4.08 9.27 4.12
CA ILE A 28 3.26 9.69 2.97
C ILE A 28 1.81 9.21 3.08
N LEU A 29 1.59 8.03 3.65
CA LEU A 29 0.24 7.52 3.92
C LEU A 29 -0.42 8.32 5.05
N ASP A 30 0.29 8.56 6.16
CA ASP A 30 -0.23 9.35 7.29
C ASP A 30 -0.66 10.77 6.88
N ARG A 31 0.00 11.36 5.88
CA ARG A 31 -0.28 12.73 5.45
C ARG A 31 -1.40 12.84 4.42
N THR A 32 -1.66 11.79 3.65
CA THR A 32 -2.42 11.90 2.39
C THR A 32 -3.57 10.91 2.28
N LEU A 33 -3.48 9.75 2.95
CA LEU A 33 -4.48 8.71 2.86
C LEU A 33 -5.59 8.97 3.90
N ASP A 34 -6.82 9.10 3.41
CA ASP A 34 -8.02 9.17 4.24
C ASP A 34 -9.08 8.15 3.79
N TYR A 35 -10.15 7.98 4.57
CA TYR A 35 -11.22 7.03 4.27
C TYR A 35 -11.99 7.33 2.98
N LYS A 36 -11.95 8.58 2.49
CA LYS A 36 -12.64 9.01 1.27
C LYS A 36 -11.73 8.95 0.03
N THR A 37 -10.46 8.57 0.21
CA THR A 37 -9.48 8.53 -0.85
C THR A 37 -9.88 7.46 -1.87
N THR A 38 -9.91 7.84 -3.15
CA THR A 38 -10.29 6.91 -4.23
C THR A 38 -9.30 5.75 -4.32
N LEU A 39 -9.79 4.58 -4.72
CA LEU A 39 -8.94 3.38 -4.89
C LEU A 39 -7.71 3.66 -5.79
N THR A 40 -7.89 4.40 -6.88
CA THR A 40 -6.80 4.80 -7.79
C THR A 40 -5.74 5.63 -7.07
N THR A 41 -6.14 6.62 -6.27
CA THR A 41 -5.21 7.44 -5.49
C THR A 41 -4.52 6.61 -4.40
N THR A 42 -5.27 5.73 -3.73
CA THR A 42 -4.73 4.80 -2.72
C THR A 42 -3.63 3.91 -3.31
N LEU A 43 -3.82 3.38 -4.53
CA LEU A 43 -2.80 2.58 -5.21
C LEU A 43 -1.54 3.38 -5.52
N ARG A 44 -1.67 4.64 -5.96
CA ARG A 44 -0.51 5.53 -6.19
C ARG A 44 0.24 5.81 -4.90
N LEU A 45 -0.48 6.11 -3.81
CA LEU A 45 0.11 6.33 -2.49
C LEU A 45 0.82 5.08 -1.96
N ALA A 46 0.22 3.90 -2.14
CA ALA A 46 0.82 2.62 -1.78
C ALA A 46 2.11 2.37 -2.57
N TYR A 47 2.13 2.67 -3.87
CA TYR A 47 3.35 2.57 -4.69
C TYR A 47 4.46 3.51 -4.20
N LEU A 48 4.14 4.78 -3.92
CA LEU A 48 5.12 5.75 -3.39
C LEU A 48 5.64 5.34 -2.01
N SER A 49 4.77 4.82 -1.16
CA SER A 49 5.12 4.27 0.15
C SER A 49 6.10 3.10 0.01
N PHE A 50 5.78 2.13 -0.85
CA PHE A 50 6.63 0.99 -1.17
C PHE A 50 7.99 1.41 -1.76
N GLY A 51 7.99 2.34 -2.72
CA GLY A 51 9.23 2.86 -3.32
C GLY A 51 10.15 3.55 -2.30
N SER A 52 9.56 4.28 -1.36
CA SER A 52 10.30 4.91 -0.25
C SER A 52 10.94 3.87 0.67
N THR A 53 10.23 2.77 0.95
CA THR A 53 10.77 1.65 1.72
C THR A 53 11.88 0.91 0.96
N CYS A 54 11.69 0.57 -0.32
CA CYS A 54 12.72 -0.12 -1.13
C CYS A 54 14.03 0.70 -1.23
N ALA A 55 13.93 2.02 -1.23
CA ALA A 55 15.11 2.89 -1.29
C ALA A 55 15.92 2.91 0.02
N ARG A 56 15.37 2.41 1.14
CA ARG A 56 15.97 2.51 2.49
C ARG A 56 16.15 1.19 3.20
N ALA A 57 15.34 0.17 2.87
CA ALA A 57 15.41 -1.15 3.45
C ALA A 57 15.86 -2.16 2.38
N SER A 58 16.98 -2.84 2.64
CA SER A 58 17.60 -3.77 1.68
C SER A 58 16.85 -5.09 1.49
N ASP A 59 15.96 -5.41 2.41
CA ASP A 59 15.10 -6.60 2.43
C ASP A 59 13.71 -6.35 1.83
N VAL A 60 13.44 -5.13 1.36
CA VAL A 60 12.20 -4.76 0.67
C VAL A 60 12.49 -4.45 -0.79
N GLY A 61 11.78 -5.12 -1.70
CA GLY A 61 11.99 -4.94 -3.12
C GLY A 61 10.93 -5.64 -3.96
N PHE A 62 11.11 -5.56 -5.27
CA PHE A 62 10.27 -6.24 -6.25
C PHE A 62 10.49 -7.76 -6.23
N PRO A 63 9.49 -8.55 -6.64
CA PRO A 63 8.19 -8.13 -7.19
C PRO A 63 7.18 -7.68 -6.13
N ILE A 64 6.20 -6.86 -6.52
CA ILE A 64 5.07 -6.47 -5.67
C ILE A 64 3.76 -7.10 -6.21
N ASN A 65 2.99 -7.69 -5.30
CA ASN A 65 1.64 -8.19 -5.58
C ASN A 65 0.62 -7.22 -5.01
N ILE A 66 -0.37 -6.85 -5.83
CA ILE A 66 -1.46 -5.96 -5.45
C ILE A 66 -2.77 -6.68 -5.66
N LEU A 67 -3.61 -6.70 -4.62
CA LEU A 67 -4.97 -7.20 -4.69
C LEU A 67 -5.92 -6.03 -4.38
N THR A 68 -6.89 -5.81 -5.25
CA THR A 68 -7.91 -4.78 -5.05
C THR A 68 -9.31 -5.36 -5.12
N PHE A 69 -10.23 -4.71 -4.41
CA PHE A 69 -11.65 -5.02 -4.43
C PHE A 69 -12.41 -3.70 -4.57
N ASN A 70 -13.25 -3.60 -5.59
CA ASN A 70 -14.11 -2.44 -5.78
C ASN A 70 -15.54 -2.80 -5.34
N ASN A 71 -16.08 -2.00 -4.42
CA ASN A 71 -17.42 -2.20 -3.90
C ASN A 71 -18.51 -2.02 -4.95
N GLU A 72 -18.28 -1.23 -6.00
CA GLU A 72 -19.28 -0.97 -7.04
C GLU A 72 -19.53 -2.19 -7.93
N ASP A 73 -18.47 -2.93 -8.28
CA ASP A 73 -18.54 -4.07 -9.18
C ASP A 73 -18.37 -5.43 -8.48
N GLN A 74 -18.06 -5.42 -7.17
CA GLN A 74 -17.86 -6.60 -6.33
C GLN A 74 -16.82 -7.58 -6.91
N LYS A 75 -15.82 -7.07 -7.64
CA LYS A 75 -14.78 -7.89 -8.29
C LYS A 75 -13.42 -7.71 -7.64
N TRP A 76 -12.80 -8.85 -7.34
CA TRP A 76 -11.38 -8.94 -7.05
C TRP A 76 -10.56 -8.75 -8.31
N ARG A 77 -9.45 -8.03 -8.17
CA ARG A 77 -8.43 -7.87 -9.21
C ARG A 77 -7.06 -8.05 -8.60
N ASP A 78 -6.30 -8.97 -9.15
CA ASP A 78 -4.91 -9.20 -8.81
C ASP A 78 -3.99 -8.58 -9.87
N ALA A 79 -2.82 -8.12 -9.42
CA ALA A 79 -1.75 -7.68 -10.30
C ALA A 79 -0.41 -8.04 -9.67
N HIS A 80 0.50 -8.52 -10.51
CA HIS A 80 1.89 -8.80 -10.18
C HIS A 80 2.77 -7.86 -10.98
N TYR A 81 3.60 -7.08 -10.31
CA TYR A 81 4.49 -6.13 -10.96
C TYR A 81 5.95 -6.42 -10.61
N ILE A 82 6.78 -6.49 -11.64
CA ILE A 82 8.24 -6.38 -11.52
C ILE A 82 8.66 -4.90 -11.64
N ASP A 83 9.92 -4.57 -11.32
CA ASP A 83 10.42 -3.19 -11.33
C ASP A 83 10.18 -2.52 -12.70
N ASP A 84 10.42 -3.27 -13.79
CA ASP A 84 10.28 -2.78 -15.16
C ASP A 84 8.83 -2.37 -15.52
N ASP A 85 7.82 -3.08 -15.01
CA ASP A 85 6.40 -2.81 -15.30
C ASP A 85 5.95 -1.43 -14.80
N VAL A 86 6.59 -0.95 -13.73
CA VAL A 86 6.21 0.28 -13.02
C VAL A 86 7.26 1.38 -13.15
N ARG A 87 8.33 1.19 -13.92
CA ARG A 87 9.34 2.23 -14.17
C ARG A 87 8.73 3.53 -14.68
N ALA A 88 7.75 3.43 -15.58
CA ALA A 88 7.05 4.59 -16.09
C ALA A 88 6.39 5.40 -14.97
N GLN A 89 5.93 4.75 -13.89
CA GLN A 89 5.28 5.37 -12.72
C GLN A 89 6.23 6.24 -11.87
N ARG A 90 7.54 6.23 -12.13
CA ARG A 90 8.51 7.10 -11.42
C ARG A 90 8.66 8.51 -11.98
N TYR A 91 8.11 8.78 -13.17
CA TYR A 91 8.31 10.06 -13.89
C TYR A 91 7.07 10.98 -13.91
N TRP A 92 6.11 10.75 -13.01
CA TRP A 92 4.87 11.53 -12.89
C TRP A 92 4.99 12.62 -11.83
#